data_AF-A0A377LUI5-F1
#
_entry.id   AF-A0A377LUI5-F1
#
_cell.length_a   1.000
_cell.length_b   1.000
_cell.length_c   1.000
_cell.angle_alpha   90.00
_cell.angle_beta   90.00
_cell.angle_gamma   90.00
#
_symmetry.space_group_name_H-M   'P 1'
#
loop_
_entity.id
_entity.type
_entity.pdbx_description
1 polymer ?
#
loop_
_entity_poly.entity_id
_entity_poly.type
_entity_poly.pdbx_seq_one_letter_code
_entity_poly.pdbx_strand_id
1 'polypeptide(L)' 'MCIGVPGQIHSIDGNQAKVEVCGILRDVDLTLVGQHR' A
#
# COMPACT_ATOMS: atom_id res chain seq x y z
N MET A 1 -10.34 17.37 6.40
CA MET A 1 -9.06 16.96 6.99
C MET A 1 -9.09 15.45 7.14
N CYS A 2 -8.08 14.72 6.67
CA CYS A 2 -8.02 13.26 6.73
C CYS A 2 -6.74 12.84 7.47
N ILE A 3 -6.75 11.65 8.07
CA ILE A 3 -5.57 11.02 8.68
C ILE A 3 -5.23 9.74 7.92
N GLY A 4 -3.94 9.46 7.74
CA GLY A 4 -3.49 8.19 7.20
C GLY A 4 -3.70 7.06 8.20
N VAL A 5 -4.24 5.93 7.74
CA VAL A 5 -4.42 4.72 8.57
C VAL A 5 -3.30 3.74 8.23
N PRO A 6 -2.58 3.17 9.22
CA PRO A 6 -1.58 2.15 8.97
C PRO A 6 -2.18 0.92 8.27
N GLY A 7 -1.41 0.33 7.36
CA GLY A 7 -1.78 -0.89 6.67
C GLY A 7 -0.56 -1.78 6.44
N GLN A 8 -0.81 -3.06 6.20
CA GLN A 8 0.22 -4.06 5.92
C GLN A 8 0.20 -4.43 4.44
N ILE A 9 1.36 -4.47 3.79
CA ILE A 9 1.46 -4.93 2.41
C ILE A 9 1.11 -6.42 2.37
N HIS A 10 0.09 -6.77 1.60
CA HIS A 10 -0.37 -8.13 1.38
C HIS A 10 0.28 -8.75 0.15
N SER A 11 0.34 -8.01 -0.96
CA SER A 11 1.05 -8.40 -2.19
C SER A 11 1.54 -7.18 -2.97
N ILE A 12 2.56 -7.39 -3.80
CA ILE A 12 3.17 -6.36 -4.65
C ILE A 12 3.10 -6.84 -6.11
N ASP A 13 2.63 -5.97 -7.00
CA ASP A 13 2.62 -6.17 -8.44
C ASP A 13 3.23 -4.94 -9.13
N GLY A 14 4.52 -5.05 -9.46
CA GLY A 14 5.30 -3.95 -10.01
C GLY A 14 5.33 -2.73 -9.08
N ASN A 15 4.63 -1.67 -9.47
CA ASN A 15 4.57 -0.42 -8.71
C ASN A 15 3.27 -0.26 -7.90
N GLN A 16 2.37 -1.25 -7.98
CA GLN A 16 1.14 -1.30 -7.22
C GLN A 16 1.28 -2.34 -6.10
N ALA A 17 0.57 -2.13 -5.00
CA ALA A 17 0.44 -3.11 -3.94
C ALA A 17 -1.01 -3.24 -3.48
N LYS A 18 -1.39 -4.45 -3.09
CA LYS A 18 -2.56 -4.67 -2.25
C LYS A 18 -2.12 -4.47 -0.81
N VAL A 19 -2.66 -3.45 -0.14
CA VAL A 19 -2.41 -3.16 1.27
C VAL A 19 -3.68 -3.48 2.05
N GLU A 20 -3.54 -4.29 3.09
CA GLU A 20 -4.61 -4.55 4.05
C GLU A 20 -4.68 -3.40 5.06
N VAL A 21 -5.82 -2.73 5.10
CA VAL A 21 -6.12 -1.64 6.04
C VAL A 21 -7.40 -2.01 6.77
N CYS A 22 -7.28 -2.31 8.07
CA CYS A 22 -8.40 -2.73 8.93
C CYS A 22 -9.23 -3.89 8.33
N GLY A 23 -8.56 -4.88 7.72
CA GLY A 23 -9.22 -6.06 7.12
C GLY A 23 -9.72 -5.86 5.67
N ILE A 24 -9.51 -4.68 5.06
CA ILE A 24 -9.91 -4.41 3.68
C ILE A 24 -8.66 -4.24 2.82
N LEU A 25 -8.61 -4.95 1.69
CA LEU A 25 -7.56 -4.78 0.68
C LEU A 25 -7.81 -3.52 -0.16
N ARG A 26 -6.78 -2.70 -0.26
CA ARG A 26 -6.77 -1.48 -1.08
C ARG A 26 -5.60 -1.49 -2.04
N ASP A 27 -5.83 -1.03 -3.26
CA ASP A 27 -4.76 -0.76 -4.22
C ASP A 27 -4.01 0.52 -3.81
N VAL A 28 -2.70 0.41 -3.65
CA VAL A 28 -1.81 1.50 -3.26
C VAL A 28 -0.67 1.61 -4.28
N ASP A 29 -0.42 2.84 -4.74
CA ASP A 29 0.72 3.16 -5.59
C ASP A 29 1.98 3.38 -4.74
N LEU A 30 3.05 2.66 -5.07
CA LEU A 30 4.32 2.69 -4.36
C LEU A 30 5.34 3.66 -4.96
N THR A 31 4.98 4.45 -6.00
CA THR A 31 5.89 5.41 -6.68
C THR A 31 6.67 6.30 -5.71
N LEU A 32 6.04 6.72 -4.60
CA LEU A 32 6.62 7.68 -3.65
C LEU A 32 7.51 7.05 -2.57
N VAL A 33 7.47 5.73 -2.37
CA VAL A 33 8.21 5.06 -1.29
C VAL A 33 9.41 4.25 -1.78
N GLY A 34 9.68 4.27 -3.09
CA GLY A 34 10.85 3.68 -3.71
C GLY A 34 10.74 2.16 -3.89
N GLN A 35 11.05 1.68 -5.09
CA GLN A 35 11.19 0.24 -5.35
C GLN A 35 12.51 -0.24 -4.73
N HIS A 36 12.48 -1.34 -3.97
CA HIS A 36 13.66 -1.93 -3.36
C HIS A 36 14.68 -2.26 -4.47
N ARG A 37 15.75 -1.48 -4.55
CA ARG A 37 16.96 -1.83 -5.32
C ARG A 37 17.91 -2.64 -4.45
#